data_AF-A0A957CH90-F1
#
_entry.id   AF-A0A957CH90-F1
#
_cell.length_a   1.000
_cell.length_b   1.000
_cell.length_c   1.000
_cell.angle_alpha   90.00
_cell.angle_beta   90.00
_cell.angle_gamma   90.00
#
_symmetry.space_group_name_H-M   'P 1'
#
loop_
_entity.id
_entity.type
_entity.pdbx_description
1 polymer ?
#
loop_
_entity_poly.entity_id
_entity_poly.type
_entity_poly.pdbx_seq_one_letter_code
_entity_poly.pdbx_strand_id
1 'polypeptide(L)'
;MMTLVMKFGGTSVGSAQAMRGTAVLIQQTQRAWGQVVVVASAMGSKPVKVTDLLLNGANAAATGDGELYRQHAEQIRQIHFEAIDGLLSPEKERQQVLADNGTFIDRYEALCKAVCVLGELSPRALDAIGGMGEQMSVRILAAYLRELGFNSEAIDATELIVTDDNFQAASPDFDATREKVEGRLRP
;
A
#
# COMPACT_ATOMS: atom_id res chain seq x y z
N MET A 1 -27.73 -6.49 1.47
CA MET A 1 -26.92 -5.63 2.36
C MET A 1 -26.42 -4.46 1.55
N MET A 2 -26.39 -3.24 2.10
CA MET A 2 -25.85 -2.08 1.40
C MET A 2 -24.34 -2.00 1.67
N THR A 3 -23.52 -2.04 0.63
CA THR A 3 -22.07 -1.90 0.74
C THR A 3 -21.69 -0.42 0.64
N LEU A 4 -20.89 0.08 1.56
CA LEU A 4 -20.30 1.43 1.46
C LEU A 4 -18.81 1.35 1.16
N VAL A 5 -18.36 2.13 0.17
CA VAL A 5 -16.94 2.25 -0.17
C VAL A 5 -16.39 3.55 0.44
N MET A 6 -15.32 3.46 1.22
CA MET A 6 -14.63 4.60 1.84
C MET A 6 -13.22 4.72 1.27
N LYS A 7 -12.82 5.92 0.83
CA LYS A 7 -11.46 6.17 0.36
C LYS A 7 -10.70 7.08 1.32
N PHE A 8 -9.50 6.67 1.71
CA PHE A 8 -8.58 7.43 2.56
C PHE A 8 -7.30 7.80 1.79
N GLY A 9 -6.92 9.07 1.86
CA GLY A 9 -5.69 9.57 1.22
C GLY A 9 -4.45 9.34 2.09
N GLY A 10 -3.26 9.61 1.53
CA GLY A 10 -1.99 9.37 2.22
C GLY A 10 -1.84 10.12 3.54
N THR A 11 -2.48 11.29 3.69
CA THR A 11 -2.53 12.04 4.97
C THR A 11 -3.35 11.31 6.04
N SER A 12 -4.42 10.62 5.65
CA SER A 12 -5.31 9.85 6.54
C SER A 12 -4.68 8.54 7.00
N VAL A 13 -3.68 8.04 6.28
CA VAL A 13 -2.94 6.81 6.61
C VAL A 13 -1.44 7.08 6.81
N GLY A 14 -1.04 8.33 6.98
CA GLY A 14 0.37 8.72 6.92
C GLY A 14 1.18 8.47 8.17
N SER A 15 0.54 8.08 9.27
CA SER A 15 1.17 7.78 10.55
C SER A 15 0.26 6.88 11.38
N ALA A 16 0.80 6.31 12.46
CA ALA A 16 -0.01 5.59 13.45
C ALA A 16 -1.20 6.46 13.93
N GLN A 17 -0.96 7.73 14.30
CA GLN A 17 -2.02 8.62 14.75
C GLN A 17 -3.12 8.83 13.68
N ALA A 18 -2.74 9.03 12.43
CA ALA A 18 -3.69 9.20 11.34
C ALA A 18 -4.52 7.93 11.12
N MET A 19 -3.89 6.76 11.13
CA MET A 19 -4.57 5.47 11.01
C MET A 19 -5.53 5.21 12.17
N ARG A 20 -5.21 5.64 13.40
CA ARG A 20 -6.16 5.58 14.53
C ARG A 20 -7.44 6.37 14.24
N GLY A 21 -7.31 7.59 13.72
CA GLY A 21 -8.46 8.41 13.31
C GLY A 21 -9.27 7.76 12.19
N THR A 22 -8.58 7.21 11.18
CA THR A 22 -9.20 6.47 10.07
C THR A 22 -9.97 5.24 10.56
N ALA A 23 -9.39 4.46 11.48
CA ALA A 23 -10.05 3.31 12.07
C ALA A 23 -11.35 3.70 12.78
N VAL A 24 -11.36 4.78 13.58
CA VAL A 24 -12.58 5.27 14.24
C VAL A 24 -13.70 5.54 13.23
N LEU A 25 -13.40 6.19 12.10
CA LEU A 25 -14.39 6.47 11.06
C LEU A 25 -14.94 5.19 10.42
N ILE A 26 -14.07 4.22 10.14
CA ILE A 26 -14.47 2.92 9.59
C ILE A 26 -15.39 2.18 10.57
N GLN A 27 -15.05 2.16 11.86
CA GLN A 27 -15.85 1.49 12.89
C GLN A 27 -17.25 2.09 13.04
N GLN A 28 -17.35 3.42 13.09
CA GLN A 28 -18.62 4.12 13.15
C GLN A 28 -19.50 3.81 11.93
N THR A 29 -18.86 3.75 10.77
CA THR A 29 -19.54 3.49 9.49
C THR A 29 -20.04 2.05 9.38
N GLN A 30 -19.24 1.07 9.80
CA GLN A 30 -19.61 -0.35 9.74
C GLN A 30 -20.89 -0.64 10.53
N ARG A 31 -21.08 0.03 11.68
CA ARG A 31 -22.31 -0.10 12.50
C ARG A 31 -23.58 0.32 11.76
N ALA A 32 -23.48 1.23 10.80
CA ALA A 32 -24.62 1.74 10.04
C ALA A 32 -24.88 0.98 8.73
N TRP A 33 -23.84 0.45 8.07
CA TRP A 33 -23.93 -0.12 6.71
C TRP A 33 -23.83 -1.65 6.66
N GLY A 34 -23.29 -2.30 7.70
CA GLY A 34 -23.07 -3.74 7.74
C GLY A 34 -21.84 -4.20 6.95
N GLN A 35 -21.66 -3.74 5.69
CA GLN A 35 -20.47 -4.03 4.88
C GLN A 35 -19.78 -2.72 4.45
N VAL A 36 -18.47 -2.64 4.72
CA VAL A 36 -17.62 -1.50 4.34
C VAL A 36 -16.42 -2.01 3.55
N VAL A 37 -16.15 -1.40 2.41
CA VAL A 37 -14.93 -1.59 1.62
C VAL A 37 -14.07 -0.36 1.79
N VAL A 38 -12.79 -0.55 2.13
CA VAL A 38 -11.85 0.55 2.36
C VAL A 38 -10.79 0.57 1.27
N VAL A 39 -10.62 1.73 0.64
CA VAL A 39 -9.56 2.00 -0.34
C VAL A 39 -8.58 2.98 0.29
N ALA A 40 -7.30 2.60 0.45
CA ALA A 40 -6.28 3.45 1.04
C ALA A 40 -5.13 3.71 0.05
N SER A 41 -4.63 4.95 0.04
CA SER A 41 -3.42 5.32 -0.69
C SER A 41 -2.15 4.89 0.06
N ALA A 42 -0.97 5.00 -0.57
CA ALA A 42 0.31 4.92 0.13
C ALA A 42 0.42 5.94 1.28
N MET A 43 1.27 5.64 2.27
CA MET A 43 1.46 6.51 3.44
C MET A 43 2.16 7.83 3.07
N GLY A 44 1.81 8.88 3.80
CA GLY A 44 2.63 10.10 3.90
C GLY A 44 1.87 11.40 3.61
N SER A 45 2.48 12.48 4.05
CA SER A 45 2.01 13.86 3.88
C SER A 45 3.20 14.75 3.55
N LYS A 46 3.00 15.99 3.11
CA LYS A 46 4.16 16.87 2.87
C LYS A 46 4.93 17.09 4.19
N PRO A 47 6.26 17.01 4.20
CA PRO A 47 7.14 16.93 3.02
C PRO A 47 7.49 15.53 2.50
N VAL A 48 7.16 14.44 3.20
CA VAL A 48 7.57 13.07 2.85
C VAL A 48 6.37 12.19 2.49
N LYS A 49 6.31 11.73 1.24
CA LYS A 49 5.34 10.73 0.78
C LYS A 49 6.06 9.47 0.33
N VAL A 50 5.52 8.31 0.69
CA VAL A 50 6.10 7.02 0.32
C VAL A 50 6.14 6.83 -1.19
N THR A 51 5.08 7.21 -1.93
CA THR A 51 5.09 7.17 -3.40
C THR A 51 6.23 8.00 -3.98
N ASP A 52 6.47 9.19 -3.45
CA ASP A 52 7.56 10.06 -3.94
C ASP A 52 8.93 9.39 -3.66
N LEU A 53 9.13 8.76 -2.49
CA LEU A 53 10.36 8.00 -2.17
C LEU A 53 10.58 6.83 -3.13
N LEU A 54 9.54 6.04 -3.40
CA LEU A 54 9.59 4.88 -4.31
C LEU A 54 9.98 5.32 -5.73
N LEU A 55 9.31 6.35 -6.25
CA LEU A 55 9.54 6.84 -7.61
C LEU A 55 10.90 7.55 -7.72
N ASN A 56 11.28 8.36 -6.75
CA ASN A 56 12.59 9.03 -6.76
C ASN A 56 13.74 8.02 -6.69
N GLY A 57 13.61 6.97 -5.87
CA GLY A 57 14.61 5.90 -5.80
C GLY A 57 14.69 5.07 -7.07
N ALA A 58 13.56 4.78 -7.72
CA ALA A 58 13.57 4.13 -9.04
C ALA A 58 14.30 4.97 -10.10
N ASN A 59 14.05 6.29 -10.13
CA ASN A 59 14.73 7.21 -11.04
C ASN A 59 16.22 7.35 -10.71
N ALA A 60 16.58 7.42 -9.43
CA ALA A 60 17.96 7.44 -8.97
C ALA A 60 18.72 6.18 -9.44
N ALA A 61 18.09 5.02 -9.25
CA ALA A 61 18.61 3.76 -9.78
C ALA A 61 18.83 3.81 -11.30
N ALA A 62 17.89 4.35 -12.07
CA ALA A 62 18.03 4.46 -13.53
C ALA A 62 19.24 5.31 -13.95
N THR A 63 19.62 6.29 -13.13
CA THR A 63 20.82 7.12 -13.33
C THR A 63 22.11 6.52 -12.78
N GLY A 64 22.07 5.29 -12.24
CA GLY A 64 23.22 4.61 -11.66
C GLY A 64 23.52 4.98 -10.21
N ASP A 65 22.66 5.77 -9.56
CA ASP A 65 22.82 6.16 -8.16
C ASP A 65 22.31 5.05 -7.23
N GLY A 66 23.21 4.09 -6.97
CA GLY A 66 22.92 2.97 -6.10
C GLY A 66 22.73 3.36 -4.63
N GLU A 67 23.38 4.44 -4.19
CA GLU A 67 23.33 4.86 -2.79
C GLU A 67 21.97 5.47 -2.45
N LEU A 68 21.47 6.36 -3.32
CA LEU A 68 20.24 7.08 -3.07
C LEU A 68 19.00 6.17 -3.02
N TYR A 69 18.89 5.16 -3.90
CA TYR A 69 17.73 4.26 -3.83
C TYR A 69 17.73 3.43 -2.54
N ARG A 70 18.91 3.08 -1.99
CA ARG A 70 19.06 2.38 -0.71
C ARG A 70 18.72 3.28 0.47
N GLN A 71 19.11 4.55 0.41
CA GLN A 71 18.68 5.55 1.41
C GLN A 71 17.15 5.68 1.42
N HIS A 72 16.51 5.72 0.25
CA HIS A 72 15.05 5.72 0.16
C HIS A 72 14.43 4.40 0.67
N ALA A 73 15.06 3.24 0.45
CA ALA A 73 14.61 1.97 1.01
C ALA A 73 14.54 2.04 2.55
N GLU A 74 15.58 2.57 3.18
CA GLU A 74 15.64 2.71 4.63
C GLU A 74 14.61 3.71 5.17
N GLN A 75 14.41 4.83 4.47
CA GLN A 75 13.35 5.78 4.84
C GLN A 75 11.95 5.15 4.75
N ILE A 76 11.68 4.38 3.68
CA ILE A 76 10.43 3.63 3.54
C ILE A 76 10.30 2.64 4.70
N ARG A 77 11.34 1.87 5.01
CA ARG A 77 11.36 0.92 6.14
C ARG A 77 11.01 1.60 7.45
N GLN A 78 11.68 2.70 7.77
CA GLN A 78 11.46 3.48 8.98
C GLN A 78 10.00 3.95 9.10
N ILE A 79 9.46 4.57 8.05
CA ILE A 79 8.08 5.10 8.05
C ILE A 79 7.06 3.99 8.35
N HIS A 80 7.19 2.83 7.70
CA HIS A 80 6.23 1.73 7.88
C HIS A 80 6.42 1.05 9.24
N PHE A 81 7.66 0.82 9.67
CA PHE A 81 7.94 0.12 10.93
C PHE A 81 7.54 0.97 12.13
N GLU A 82 7.77 2.29 12.09
CA GLU A 82 7.28 3.21 13.13
C GLU A 82 5.75 3.23 13.22
N ALA A 83 5.04 3.16 12.09
CA ALA A 83 3.59 3.09 12.10
C ALA A 83 3.08 1.75 12.66
N ILE A 84 3.71 0.64 12.28
CA ILE A 84 3.41 -0.69 12.82
C ILE A 84 3.61 -0.73 14.33
N ASP A 85 4.75 -0.22 14.81
CA ASP A 85 5.08 -0.17 16.24
C ASP A 85 4.14 0.72 17.04
N GLY A 86 3.67 1.81 16.43
CA GLY A 86 2.67 2.66 17.04
C GLY A 86 1.28 2.03 17.12
N LEU A 87 0.95 1.07 16.27
CA LEU A 87 -0.42 0.57 16.12
C LEU A 87 -0.64 -0.82 16.74
N LEU A 88 0.33 -1.71 16.61
CA LEU A 88 0.15 -3.13 16.91
C LEU A 88 0.89 -3.55 18.18
N SER A 89 0.25 -4.37 19.00
CA SER A 89 0.89 -4.99 20.16
C SER A 89 2.02 -5.95 19.73
N PRO A 90 3.02 -6.24 20.59
CA PRO A 90 4.18 -7.09 20.25
C PRO A 90 3.82 -8.58 20.18
N GLU A 91 2.83 -8.92 19.36
CA GLU A 91 2.30 -10.26 19.17
C GLU A 91 2.56 -10.77 17.75
N LYS A 92 2.03 -11.96 17.45
CA LYS A 92 2.20 -12.66 16.16
C LYS A 92 1.78 -11.79 14.97
N GLU A 93 0.70 -11.02 15.11
CA GLU A 93 0.19 -10.16 14.04
C GLU A 93 1.19 -9.06 13.66
N ARG A 94 1.79 -8.37 14.64
CA ARG A 94 2.85 -7.39 14.37
C ARG A 94 4.02 -8.00 13.60
N GLN A 95 4.48 -9.19 14.01
CA GLN A 95 5.59 -9.86 13.33
C GLN A 95 5.26 -10.21 11.88
N GLN A 96 4.02 -10.64 11.60
CA GLN A 96 3.57 -10.93 10.24
C GLN A 96 3.57 -9.65 9.38
N VAL A 97 3.00 -8.55 9.89
CA VAL A 97 2.92 -7.29 9.13
C VAL A 97 4.31 -6.70 8.87
N LEU A 98 5.23 -6.81 9.84
CA LEU A 98 6.64 -6.44 9.64
C LEU A 98 7.31 -7.28 8.55
N ALA A 99 7.10 -8.59 8.55
CA ALA A 99 7.65 -9.49 7.54
C ALA A 99 7.08 -9.20 6.14
N ASP A 100 5.78 -8.96 6.04
CA ASP A 100 5.11 -8.62 4.78
C ASP A 100 5.67 -7.29 4.21
N ASN A 101 5.75 -6.25 5.05
CA ASN A 101 6.32 -4.96 4.64
C ASN A 101 7.81 -5.08 4.29
N GLY A 102 8.58 -5.87 5.05
CA GLY A 102 9.97 -6.19 4.73
C GLY A 102 10.11 -6.82 3.34
N THR A 103 9.23 -7.75 2.97
CA THR A 103 9.24 -8.39 1.65
C THR A 103 9.00 -7.39 0.51
N PHE A 104 8.11 -6.41 0.70
CA PHE A 104 7.91 -5.33 -0.28
C PHE A 104 9.13 -4.44 -0.42
N ILE A 105 9.79 -4.09 0.69
CA ILE A 105 11.00 -3.27 0.69
C ILE A 105 12.15 -4.01 -0.01
N ASP A 106 12.33 -5.30 0.29
CA ASP A 106 13.36 -6.13 -0.34
C ASP A 106 13.09 -6.25 -1.86
N ARG A 107 11.81 -6.36 -2.26
CA ARG A 107 11.42 -6.36 -3.67
C ARG A 107 11.69 -5.01 -4.35
N TYR A 108 11.41 -3.90 -3.68
CA TYR A 108 11.76 -2.56 -4.16
C TYR A 108 13.28 -2.45 -4.39
N GLU A 109 14.10 -2.87 -3.42
CA GLU A 109 15.57 -2.85 -3.56
C GLU A 109 16.05 -3.74 -4.71
N ALA A 110 15.44 -4.91 -4.90
CA ALA A 110 15.77 -5.81 -6.00
C ALA A 110 15.44 -5.22 -7.37
N LEU A 111 14.27 -4.59 -7.52
CA LEU A 111 13.88 -3.91 -8.76
C LEU A 111 14.79 -2.71 -9.04
N CYS A 112 15.05 -1.86 -8.05
CA CYS A 112 15.98 -0.74 -8.18
C CYS A 112 17.39 -1.22 -8.53
N LYS A 113 17.88 -2.31 -7.93
CA LYS A 113 19.16 -2.91 -8.31
C LYS A 113 19.18 -3.35 -9.78
N ALA A 114 18.12 -4.00 -10.26
CA ALA A 114 18.01 -4.41 -11.66
C ALA A 114 18.00 -3.20 -12.60
N VAL A 115 17.20 -2.17 -12.29
CA VAL A 115 17.16 -0.89 -13.01
C VAL A 115 18.54 -0.23 -13.03
N CYS A 116 19.25 -0.23 -11.90
CA CYS A 116 20.60 0.34 -11.79
C CYS A 116 21.65 -0.39 -12.60
N VAL A 117 21.53 -1.71 -12.73
CA VAL A 117 22.43 -2.52 -13.57
C VAL A 117 22.15 -2.32 -15.06
N LEU A 118 20.87 -2.24 -15.43
CA LEU A 118 20.45 -2.11 -16.82
C LEU A 118 20.56 -0.66 -17.35
N GLY A 119 20.47 0.33 -16.46
CA GLY A 119 20.44 1.75 -16.83
C GLY A 119 19.12 2.18 -17.49
N GLU A 120 18.07 1.37 -17.37
CA GLU A 120 16.74 1.67 -17.94
C GLU A 120 15.64 1.43 -16.92
N LEU A 121 14.64 2.31 -16.94
CA LEU A 121 13.45 2.24 -16.10
C LEU A 121 12.22 2.20 -17.00
N SER A 122 11.71 0.99 -17.23
CA SER A 122 10.49 0.83 -18.04
C SER A 122 9.26 1.37 -17.30
N PRO A 123 8.22 1.84 -18.02
CA PRO A 123 6.93 2.24 -17.42
C PRO A 123 6.33 1.14 -16.52
N ARG A 124 6.42 -0.11 -16.96
CA ARG A 124 5.99 -1.29 -16.19
C ARG A 124 6.72 -1.43 -14.85
N ALA A 125 8.04 -1.25 -14.86
CA ALA A 125 8.84 -1.31 -13.64
C ALA A 125 8.48 -0.14 -12.70
N LEU A 126 8.24 1.05 -13.25
CA LEU A 126 7.84 2.21 -12.45
C LEU A 126 6.49 2.00 -11.76
N ASP A 127 5.49 1.47 -12.47
CA ASP A 127 4.18 1.14 -11.89
C ASP A 127 4.30 0.07 -10.79
N ALA A 128 5.08 -0.97 -11.06
CA ALA A 128 5.32 -2.05 -10.10
C ALA A 128 5.99 -1.55 -8.81
N ILE A 129 6.90 -0.58 -8.92
CA ILE A 129 7.55 0.06 -7.77
C ILE A 129 6.59 1.02 -7.07
N GLY A 130 5.92 1.90 -7.82
CA GLY A 130 5.03 2.93 -7.28
C GLY A 130 3.86 2.35 -6.48
N GLY A 131 3.27 1.24 -6.96
CA GLY A 131 2.12 0.60 -6.31
C GLY A 131 2.43 -0.11 -4.99
N MET A 132 3.71 -0.35 -4.65
CA MET A 132 4.06 -1.02 -3.39
C MET A 132 3.66 -0.21 -2.16
N GLY A 133 3.61 1.12 -2.29
CA GLY A 133 3.22 2.01 -1.18
C GLY A 133 1.80 1.74 -0.69
N GLU A 134 0.85 1.57 -1.61
CA GLU A 134 -0.53 1.16 -1.29
C GLU A 134 -0.57 -0.24 -0.68
N GLN A 135 0.15 -1.20 -1.26
CA GLN A 135 0.16 -2.60 -0.78
C GLN A 135 0.65 -2.70 0.67
N MET A 136 1.68 -1.92 1.03
CA MET A 136 2.18 -1.84 2.39
C MET A 136 1.17 -1.16 3.34
N SER A 137 0.59 -0.02 2.94
CA SER A 137 -0.31 0.75 3.80
C SER A 137 -1.61 0.01 4.16
N VAL A 138 -2.21 -0.71 3.20
CA VAL A 138 -3.47 -1.44 3.42
C VAL A 138 -3.28 -2.61 4.40
N ARG A 139 -2.11 -3.25 4.41
CA ARG A 139 -1.78 -4.35 5.33
C ARG A 139 -1.67 -3.86 6.76
N ILE A 140 -1.04 -2.69 6.98
CA ILE A 140 -0.95 -2.06 8.30
C ILE A 140 -2.35 -1.69 8.81
N LEU A 141 -3.16 -1.03 7.97
CA LEU A 141 -4.51 -0.62 8.36
C LEU A 141 -5.41 -1.83 8.65
N ALA A 142 -5.36 -2.87 7.82
CA ALA A 142 -6.16 -4.08 8.02
C ALA A 142 -5.79 -4.79 9.32
N ALA A 143 -4.48 -4.92 9.61
CA ALA A 143 -4.01 -5.50 10.87
C ALA A 143 -4.44 -4.67 12.07
N TYR A 144 -4.37 -3.34 11.98
CA TYR A 144 -4.82 -2.49 13.09
C TYR A 144 -6.34 -2.59 13.32
N LEU A 145 -7.14 -2.76 12.27
CA LEU A 145 -8.57 -3.05 12.43
C LEU A 145 -8.80 -4.39 13.14
N ARG A 146 -7.99 -5.42 12.86
CA ARG A 146 -8.05 -6.72 13.55
C ARG A 146 -7.61 -6.64 15.01
N GLU A 147 -6.57 -5.87 15.33
CA GLU A 147 -6.16 -5.53 16.71
C GLU A 147 -7.34 -4.93 17.51
N LEU A 148 -8.18 -4.12 16.85
CA LEU A 148 -9.38 -3.52 17.45
C LEU A 148 -10.61 -4.48 17.49
N GLY A 149 -10.44 -5.73 17.08
CA GLY A 149 -11.47 -6.77 17.11
C GLY A 149 -12.38 -6.84 15.87
N PHE A 150 -12.03 -6.19 14.76
CA PHE A 150 -12.83 -6.21 13.53
C PHE A 150 -12.35 -7.33 12.60
N ASN A 151 -13.28 -7.98 11.89
CA ASN A 151 -12.91 -8.82 10.76
C ASN A 151 -12.48 -7.92 9.59
N SER A 152 -11.20 -7.95 9.24
CA SER A 152 -10.61 -7.10 8.22
C SER A 152 -9.53 -7.87 7.46
N GLU A 153 -9.52 -7.72 6.15
CA GLU A 153 -8.58 -8.37 5.24
C GLU A 153 -7.95 -7.32 4.32
N ALA A 154 -6.63 -7.39 4.15
CA ALA A 154 -5.95 -6.58 3.14
C ALA A 154 -6.05 -7.31 1.80
N ILE A 155 -6.51 -6.60 0.77
CA ILE A 155 -6.68 -7.13 -0.59
C ILE A 155 -5.90 -6.24 -1.54
N ASP A 156 -5.06 -6.85 -2.37
CA ASP A 156 -4.33 -6.08 -3.38
C ASP A 156 -5.25 -5.72 -4.54
N ALA A 157 -5.22 -4.45 -4.98
CA ALA A 157 -6.05 -4.00 -6.10
C ALA A 157 -5.77 -4.78 -7.39
N THR A 158 -4.58 -5.37 -7.54
CA THR A 158 -4.20 -6.24 -8.67
C THR A 158 -4.98 -7.56 -8.71
N GLU A 159 -5.59 -7.98 -7.60
CA GLU A 159 -6.54 -9.09 -7.56
C GLU A 159 -7.91 -8.71 -8.12
N LEU A 160 -8.21 -7.41 -8.22
CA LEU A 160 -9.56 -6.91 -8.47
C LEU A 160 -9.67 -6.13 -9.79
N ILE A 161 -8.79 -5.15 -9.97
CA ILE A 161 -8.84 -4.19 -11.08
C ILE A 161 -8.01 -4.74 -12.23
N VAL A 162 -8.67 -4.98 -13.36
CA VAL A 162 -8.04 -5.37 -14.61
C VAL A 162 -7.88 -4.12 -15.47
N THR A 163 -6.71 -3.95 -16.07
CA THR A 163 -6.40 -2.82 -16.94
C THR A 163 -5.75 -3.30 -18.23
N ASP A 164 -5.67 -2.40 -19.21
CA ASP A 164 -4.76 -2.57 -20.36
C ASP A 164 -3.27 -2.47 -19.95
N ASP A 165 -2.38 -2.61 -20.94
CA ASP A 165 -0.93 -2.52 -20.78
C ASP A 165 -0.37 -1.10 -21.06
N ASN A 166 -1.24 -0.08 -21.06
CA ASN A 166 -0.83 1.32 -21.13
C ASN A 166 -0.32 1.80 -19.76
N PHE A 167 0.79 1.23 -19.30
CA PHE A 167 1.44 1.53 -18.01
C PHE A 167 1.51 3.05 -17.73
N GLN A 168 1.43 3.43 -16.45
CA GLN A 168 1.34 4.80 -15.91
C GLN A 168 0.00 5.50 -16.14
N ALA A 169 -0.77 5.09 -17.17
CA ALA A 169 -2.06 5.66 -17.51
C ALA A 169 -3.04 4.59 -17.98
N ALA A 170 -3.04 3.44 -17.28
CA ALA A 170 -3.78 2.27 -17.71
C ALA A 170 -5.29 2.48 -17.56
N SER A 171 -6.05 2.06 -18.56
CA SER A 171 -7.52 2.17 -18.53
C SER A 171 -8.13 0.89 -17.93
N PRO A 172 -9.08 1.00 -16.98
CA PRO A 172 -9.74 -0.18 -16.45
C PRO A 172 -10.61 -0.90 -17.50
N ASP A 173 -10.46 -2.22 -17.57
CA ASP A 173 -11.46 -3.10 -18.16
C ASP A 173 -12.57 -3.32 -17.12
N PHE A 174 -13.69 -2.62 -17.30
CA PHE A 174 -14.80 -2.63 -16.34
C PHE A 174 -15.51 -3.98 -16.26
N ASP A 175 -15.55 -4.76 -17.33
CA ASP A 175 -16.25 -6.05 -17.34
C ASP A 175 -15.43 -7.09 -16.60
N ALA A 176 -14.14 -7.22 -16.93
CA ALA A 176 -13.23 -8.11 -16.22
C ALA A 176 -13.03 -7.69 -14.75
N THR A 177 -12.97 -6.39 -14.48
CA THR A 177 -12.91 -5.86 -13.10
C THR A 177 -14.17 -6.23 -12.32
N ARG A 178 -15.36 -6.09 -12.92
CA ARG A 178 -16.62 -6.45 -12.27
C ARG A 178 -16.65 -7.93 -11.89
N GLU A 179 -16.24 -8.81 -12.81
CA GLU A 179 -16.18 -10.25 -12.55
C GLU A 179 -15.30 -10.57 -11.34
N LYS A 180 -14.08 -10.02 -11.30
CA LYS A 180 -13.14 -10.23 -10.18
C LYS A 180 -13.65 -9.65 -8.86
N VAL A 181 -14.19 -8.42 -8.89
CA VAL A 181 -14.76 -7.76 -7.71
C VAL A 181 -15.93 -8.55 -7.14
N GLU A 182 -16.84 -9.03 -7.99
CA GLU A 182 -17.98 -9.84 -7.55
C GLU A 182 -17.53 -11.19 -7.00
N GLY A 183 -16.54 -11.85 -7.61
CA GLY A 183 -16.01 -13.13 -7.13
C GLY A 183 -15.20 -13.04 -5.83
N ARG A 184 -14.64 -11.87 -5.49
CA ARG A 184 -13.74 -11.68 -4.33
C ARG A 184 -14.37 -10.94 -3.15
N LEU A 185 -15.28 -10.00 -3.40
CA LEU A 185 -15.81 -9.10 -2.37
C LEU A 185 -17.29 -9.36 -2.01
N ARG A 186 -18.03 -10.13 -2.82
CA ARG A 186 -19.40 -10.53 -2.43
C ARG A 186 -19.37 -11.75 -1.50
N PRO A 187 -20.32 -11.85 -0.55
CA PRO A 187 -20.50 -13.03 0.29
C PRO A 187 -20.82 -14.30 -0.50
#